data_AF-A0A353XVD2-F1
#
_entry.id   AF-A0A353XVD2-F1
#
_cell.length_a   1.000
_cell.length_b   1.000
_cell.length_c   1.000
_cell.angle_alpha   90.00
_cell.angle_beta   90.00
_cell.angle_gamma   90.00
#
_symmetry.space_group_name_H-M   'P 1'
#
loop_
_entity.id
_entity.type
_entity.pdbx_description
1 polymer ?
#
loop_
_entity_poly.entity_id
_entity_poly.type
_entity_poly.pdbx_seq_one_letter_code
_entity_poly.pdbx_strand_id
1 'polypeptide(L)'
;MDSELINIILTNVFVTGLISTAVSYFVSVKLKDLDFRNEYYKQIVERRLEAYQNLEIIISELKGIVLDSEHPNSLPYHIFMSDGQDGYYKFLNNFMHSFSNNLWLDDATNDILENLNQITFVIGNEIKEADEEEIVEIGKKYYNLLSEIRFNLENSVKEGLYNLHNVKKALKIKKDRKVRVLHSRIDV
;
A
#
# COMPACT_ATOMS: atom_id res chain seq x y z
N MET A 1 -5.74 -53.23 53.05
CA MET A 1 -5.92 -52.68 51.68
C MET A 1 -5.13 -53.60 50.77
N ASP A 2 -5.82 -54.28 49.86
CA ASP A 2 -5.22 -55.40 49.13
C ASP A 2 -4.20 -54.89 48.11
N SER A 3 -3.05 -55.58 48.01
CA SER A 3 -1.96 -55.22 47.08
C SER A 3 -2.43 -55.13 45.63
N GLU A 4 -3.46 -55.88 45.27
CA GLU A 4 -4.06 -55.89 43.94
C GLU A 4 -4.80 -54.57 43.64
N LEU A 5 -5.53 -54.03 44.62
CA LEU A 5 -6.20 -52.74 44.51
C LEU A 5 -5.20 -51.61 44.29
N ILE A 6 -4.06 -51.64 44.99
CA ILE A 6 -2.98 -50.65 44.84
C ILE A 6 -2.39 -50.70 43.42
N ASN A 7 -2.14 -51.89 42.88
CA ASN A 7 -1.59 -52.05 41.53
C ASN A 7 -2.56 -51.55 40.45
N ILE A 8 -3.86 -51.86 40.57
CA ILE A 8 -4.89 -51.38 39.63
C ILE A 8 -4.95 -49.85 39.64
N ILE A 9 -4.92 -49.23 40.82
CA ILE A 9 -4.92 -47.77 40.95
C ILE A 9 -3.66 -47.18 40.29
N LEU A 10 -2.48 -47.74 40.56
CA LEU A 10 -1.21 -47.25 39.99
C LEU A 10 -1.17 -47.39 38.46
N THR A 11 -1.64 -48.51 37.90
CA THR A 11 -1.71 -48.70 36.45
C THR A 11 -2.68 -47.73 35.80
N ASN A 12 -3.85 -47.50 36.40
CA ASN A 12 -4.80 -46.53 35.88
C ASN A 12 -4.25 -45.10 35.93
N VAL A 13 -3.59 -44.70 37.03
CA VAL A 13 -2.93 -43.39 37.13
C VAL A 13 -1.84 -43.23 36.08
N PHE A 14 -1.04 -44.28 35.85
CA PHE A 14 0.01 -44.25 34.83
C PHE A 14 -0.56 -44.14 33.40
N VAL A 15 -1.54 -44.98 33.06
CA VAL A 15 -2.18 -44.97 31.73
C VAL A 15 -2.90 -43.63 31.49
N THR A 16 -3.65 -43.13 32.47
CA THR A 16 -4.31 -41.82 32.37
C THR A 16 -3.29 -40.68 32.24
N GLY A 17 -2.16 -40.75 32.94
CA GLY A 17 -1.05 -39.81 32.81
C GLY A 17 -0.43 -39.80 31.41
N LEU A 18 -0.21 -40.97 30.80
CA LEU A 18 0.28 -41.09 29.43
C LEU A 18 -0.71 -40.52 28.40
N ILE A 19 -2.00 -40.88 28.53
CA ILE A 19 -3.06 -40.37 27.63
C ILE A 19 -3.18 -38.86 27.76
N SER A 20 -3.20 -38.34 28.99
CA SER A 20 -3.28 -36.90 29.27
C SER A 20 -2.08 -36.14 28.68
N THR A 21 -0.87 -36.70 28.80
CA THR A 21 0.34 -36.12 28.21
C THR A 21 0.27 -36.10 26.69
N ALA A 22 -0.16 -37.20 26.06
CA ALA A 22 -0.30 -37.30 24.61
C ALA A 22 -1.34 -36.31 24.06
N VAL A 23 -2.51 -36.21 24.71
CA VAL A 23 -3.56 -35.24 24.34
C VAL A 23 -3.05 -33.82 24.52
N SER A 24 -2.43 -33.51 25.66
CA SER A 24 -1.87 -32.18 25.95
C SER A 24 -0.82 -31.78 24.93
N TYR A 25 0.05 -32.72 24.54
CA TYR A 25 1.04 -32.50 23.49
C TYR A 25 0.39 -32.19 22.14
N PHE A 26 -0.58 -33.00 21.70
CA PHE A 26 -1.27 -32.78 20.43
C PHE A 26 -2.01 -31.43 20.38
N VAL A 27 -2.73 -31.09 21.46
CA VAL A 27 -3.42 -29.80 21.59
C VAL A 27 -2.39 -28.66 21.57
N SER A 28 -1.29 -28.78 22.31
CA SER A 28 -0.24 -27.74 22.34
C SER A 28 0.39 -27.52 20.97
N VAL A 29 0.65 -28.58 20.20
CA VAL A 29 1.17 -28.46 18.84
C VAL A 29 0.17 -27.77 17.92
N LYS A 30 -1.12 -28.11 18.00
CA LYS A 30 -2.18 -27.47 17.21
C LYS A 30 -2.37 -26.00 17.56
N LEU A 31 -2.32 -25.65 18.84
CA LEU A 31 -2.40 -24.25 19.29
C LEU A 31 -1.20 -23.44 18.78
N LYS A 32 0.03 -23.97 18.90
CA LYS A 32 1.22 -23.31 18.37
C LYS A 32 1.16 -23.07 16.87
N ASP A 33 0.64 -24.02 16.10
CA ASP A 33 0.45 -23.88 14.66
C ASP A 33 -0.61 -22.81 14.30
N LEU A 34 -1.68 -22.71 15.08
CA LEU A 34 -2.67 -21.64 14.93
C LEU A 34 -2.07 -20.29 15.30
N ASP A 35 -1.34 -20.19 16.40
CA ASP A 35 -0.67 -18.97 16.85
C ASP A 35 0.33 -18.48 15.80
N PHE A 36 1.13 -19.38 15.24
CA PHE A 36 2.07 -19.05 14.16
C PHE A 36 1.36 -18.49 12.93
N ARG A 37 0.27 -19.13 12.48
CA ARG A 37 -0.51 -18.66 11.33
C ARG A 37 -1.16 -17.30 11.58
N ASN A 38 -1.69 -17.09 12.78
CA ASN A 38 -2.27 -15.82 13.20
C ASN A 38 -1.21 -14.72 13.21
N GLU A 39 -0.03 -15.00 13.77
CA GLU A 39 1.07 -14.03 13.85
C GLU A 39 1.60 -13.66 12.46
N TYR A 40 1.80 -14.65 11.60
CA TYR A 40 2.18 -14.41 10.21
C TYR A 40 1.13 -13.56 9.47
N TYR A 41 -0.15 -13.85 9.67
CA TYR A 41 -1.23 -13.08 9.06
C TYR A 41 -1.26 -11.63 9.57
N LYS A 42 -1.04 -11.39 10.87
CA LYS A 42 -0.93 -10.04 11.44
C LYS A 42 0.21 -9.26 10.78
N GLN A 43 1.39 -9.86 10.66
CA GLN A 43 2.54 -9.21 10.03
C GLN A 43 2.24 -8.79 8.58
N ILE A 44 1.51 -9.61 7.82
CA ILE A 44 1.09 -9.22 6.46
C ILE A 44 0.13 -8.02 6.53
N VAL A 45 -0.88 -8.07 7.39
CA VAL A 45 -1.85 -6.96 7.53
C VAL A 45 -1.15 -5.66 7.93
N GLU A 46 -0.17 -5.73 8.84
CA GLU A 46 0.64 -4.59 9.26
C GLU A 46 1.45 -3.99 8.09
N ARG A 47 2.12 -4.82 7.28
CA ARG A 47 2.84 -4.36 6.09
C ARG A 47 1.93 -3.69 5.07
N ARG A 48 0.72 -4.22 4.90
CA ARG A 48 -0.28 -3.60 4.02
C ARG A 48 -0.75 -2.26 4.57
N LEU A 49 -1.04 -2.17 5.87
CA LEU A 49 -1.41 -0.93 6.52
C LEU A 49 -0.33 0.14 6.34
N GLU A 50 0.93 -0.21 6.60
CA GLU A 50 2.09 0.66 6.39
C GLU A 50 2.16 1.19 4.94
N ALA A 51 1.94 0.32 3.95
CA ALA A 51 1.94 0.71 2.54
C ALA A 51 0.83 1.72 2.20
N TYR A 52 -0.40 1.53 2.71
CA TYR A 52 -1.49 2.51 2.50
C TYR A 52 -1.25 3.83 3.24
N GLN A 53 -0.68 3.79 4.45
CA GLN A 53 -0.32 4.99 5.20
C GLN A 53 0.71 5.85 4.45
N ASN A 54 1.69 5.21 3.80
CA ASN A 54 2.66 5.93 2.97
C ASN A 54 1.98 6.66 1.80
N LEU A 55 0.89 6.12 1.24
CA LEU A 55 0.13 6.80 0.18
C LEU A 55 -0.64 8.03 0.68
N GLU A 56 -0.94 8.13 1.96
CA GLU A 56 -1.58 9.33 2.52
C GLU A 56 -0.69 10.57 2.36
N ILE A 57 0.63 10.40 2.41
CA ILE A 57 1.60 11.48 2.16
C ILE A 57 1.43 12.01 0.74
N ILE A 58 1.37 11.12 -0.26
CA ILE A 58 1.21 11.48 -1.67
C ILE A 58 -0.14 12.12 -1.92
N ILE A 59 -1.21 11.57 -1.34
CA ILE A 59 -2.55 12.16 -1.41
C ILE A 59 -2.52 13.58 -0.81
N SER A 60 -1.84 13.79 0.31
CA SER A 60 -1.70 15.09 0.95
C SER A 60 -0.97 16.10 0.06
N GLU A 61 0.13 15.70 -0.56
CA GLU A 61 0.87 16.55 -1.50
C GLU A 61 0.04 16.93 -2.73
N LEU A 62 -0.71 15.98 -3.29
CA LEU A 62 -1.67 16.22 -4.38
C LEU A 62 -2.90 17.05 -3.94
N LYS A 63 -3.19 17.15 -2.64
CA LYS A 63 -4.25 18.05 -2.12
C LYS A 63 -3.77 19.48 -1.97
N GLY A 64 -2.47 19.73 -1.88
CA GLY A 64 -1.91 21.07 -1.85
C GLY A 64 -2.18 21.78 -3.17
N ILE A 65 -2.92 22.89 -3.11
CA ILE A 65 -3.31 23.69 -4.28
C ILE A 65 -2.91 25.14 -4.02
N VAL A 66 -2.41 25.79 -5.05
CA VAL A 66 -2.11 27.22 -5.08
C VAL A 66 -3.00 27.87 -6.14
N LEU A 67 -3.49 29.07 -5.84
CA LEU A 67 -4.14 29.94 -6.81
C LEU A 67 -3.12 31.00 -7.22
N ASP A 68 -2.90 31.14 -8.53
CA ASP A 68 -2.08 32.23 -9.04
C ASP A 68 -2.83 33.56 -8.81
N SER A 69 -2.35 34.36 -7.87
CA SER A 69 -3.02 35.60 -7.47
C SER A 69 -2.85 36.75 -8.47
N GLU A 70 -2.01 36.60 -9.49
CA GLU A 70 -1.65 37.69 -10.40
C GLU A 70 -2.69 37.90 -11.50
N HIS A 71 -3.56 36.92 -11.76
CA HIS A 71 -4.51 36.96 -12.88
C HIS A 71 -5.96 36.72 -12.42
N PRO A 72 -6.94 37.54 -12.87
CA PRO A 72 -8.36 37.39 -12.49
C PRO A 72 -9.02 36.06 -12.90
N ASN A 73 -8.43 35.36 -13.88
CA ASN A 73 -8.89 34.07 -14.41
C ASN A 73 -7.87 32.96 -14.13
N SER A 74 -7.11 33.07 -13.04
CA SER A 74 -6.05 32.12 -12.75
C SER A 74 -6.58 30.71 -12.55
N LEU A 75 -5.94 29.76 -13.22
CA LEU A 75 -6.18 28.35 -13.00
C LEU A 75 -5.37 27.88 -11.78
N PRO A 76 -5.95 27.02 -10.94
CA PRO A 76 -5.22 26.40 -9.84
C PRO A 76 -4.15 25.45 -10.37
N TYR A 77 -3.11 25.25 -9.55
CA TYR A 77 -2.09 24.23 -9.78
C TYR A 77 -1.65 23.62 -8.44
N HIS A 78 -0.95 22.49 -8.48
CA HIS A 78 -0.53 21.80 -7.27
C HIS A 78 0.71 22.46 -6.64
N ILE A 79 0.77 22.48 -5.30
CA ILE A 79 1.81 23.19 -4.54
C ILE A 79 3.23 22.74 -4.88
N PHE A 80 3.45 21.48 -5.25
CA PHE A 80 4.78 21.00 -5.61
C PHE A 80 5.30 21.59 -6.93
N MET A 81 4.48 22.31 -7.70
CA MET A 81 4.90 23.07 -8.88
C MET A 81 5.24 24.53 -8.55
N SER A 82 5.02 25.01 -7.32
CA SER A 82 5.26 26.42 -6.97
C SER A 82 6.72 26.75 -6.66
N ASP A 83 7.55 25.74 -6.43
CA ASP A 83 8.96 25.88 -6.01
C ASP A 83 9.91 25.39 -7.12
N GLY A 84 9.50 25.65 -8.37
CA GLY A 84 10.22 25.24 -9.58
C GLY A 84 10.54 23.75 -9.63
N GLN A 85 11.74 23.44 -10.12
CA GLN A 85 12.20 22.06 -10.28
C GLN A 85 12.41 21.35 -8.92
N ASP A 86 12.82 22.08 -7.89
CA ASP A 86 13.12 21.52 -6.57
C ASP A 86 11.84 20.98 -5.90
N GLY A 87 10.74 21.75 -5.96
CA GLY A 87 9.43 21.30 -5.50
C GLY A 87 8.98 20.02 -6.20
N TYR A 88 9.15 19.98 -7.52
CA TYR A 88 8.77 18.84 -8.35
C TYR A 88 9.61 17.58 -8.03
N TYR A 89 10.93 17.71 -7.94
CA TYR A 89 11.81 16.59 -7.61
C TYR A 89 11.62 16.08 -6.18
N LYS A 90 11.29 16.97 -5.24
CA LYS A 90 10.91 16.58 -3.87
C LYS A 90 9.64 15.73 -3.86
N PHE A 91 8.60 16.14 -4.60
CA PHE A 91 7.39 15.34 -4.80
C PHE A 91 7.73 13.97 -5.42
N LEU A 92 8.54 13.95 -6.49
CA LEU A 92 8.96 12.69 -7.12
C LEU A 92 9.68 11.76 -6.16
N ASN A 93 10.57 12.28 -5.31
CA ASN A 93 11.27 11.46 -4.33
C ASN A 93 10.31 10.84 -3.30
N ASN A 94 9.37 11.63 -2.78
CA ASN A 94 8.35 11.14 -1.86
C ASN A 94 7.44 10.10 -2.53
N PHE A 95 7.05 10.35 -3.78
CA PHE A 95 6.28 9.42 -4.60
C PHE A 95 7.02 8.10 -4.80
N MET A 96 8.30 8.12 -5.18
CA MET A 96 9.09 6.90 -5.37
C MET A 96 9.28 6.11 -4.07
N HIS A 97 9.43 6.80 -2.94
CA HIS A 97 9.46 6.15 -1.63
C HIS A 97 8.15 5.39 -1.35
N SER A 98 7.01 6.04 -1.58
CA SER A 98 5.69 5.43 -1.38
C SER A 98 5.43 4.29 -2.37
N PHE A 99 5.86 4.46 -3.62
CA PHE A 99 5.73 3.47 -4.70
C PHE A 99 6.56 2.20 -4.44
N SER A 100 7.68 2.30 -3.69
CA SER A 100 8.52 1.13 -3.37
C SER A 100 7.78 0.03 -2.57
N ASN A 101 6.67 0.38 -1.92
CA ASN A 101 5.83 -0.54 -1.15
C ASN A 101 4.64 -1.10 -1.95
N ASN A 102 4.63 -0.95 -3.28
CA ASN A 102 3.52 -1.34 -4.15
C ASN A 102 3.12 -2.83 -4.08
N LEU A 103 4.05 -3.71 -3.67
CA LEU A 103 3.79 -5.14 -3.49
C LEU A 103 2.65 -5.43 -2.49
N TRP A 104 2.44 -4.54 -1.52
CA TRP A 104 1.48 -4.72 -0.45
C TRP A 104 0.10 -4.09 -0.74
N LEU A 105 0.01 -3.35 -1.84
CA LEU A 105 -1.21 -2.69 -2.29
C LEU A 105 -2.05 -3.63 -3.15
N ASP A 106 -3.35 -3.36 -3.22
CA ASP A 106 -4.22 -4.04 -4.17
C ASP A 106 -3.94 -3.61 -5.63
N ASP A 107 -4.41 -4.43 -6.57
CA ASP A 107 -4.21 -4.21 -8.00
C ASP A 107 -4.74 -2.86 -8.48
N ALA A 108 -5.91 -2.42 -7.99
CA ALA A 108 -6.53 -1.18 -8.44
C ALA A 108 -5.71 0.04 -8.01
N THR A 109 -5.22 0.04 -6.77
CA THR A 109 -4.33 1.09 -6.25
C THR A 109 -3.02 1.11 -7.05
N ASN A 110 -2.46 -0.06 -7.35
CA ASN A 110 -1.25 -0.17 -8.16
C ASN A 110 -1.44 0.37 -9.58
N ASP A 111 -2.57 0.08 -10.23
CA ASP A 111 -2.84 0.57 -11.58
C ASP A 111 -2.96 2.11 -11.61
N ILE A 112 -3.52 2.72 -10.55
CA ILE A 112 -3.58 4.18 -10.40
C ILE A 112 -2.18 4.77 -10.17
N LEU A 113 -1.34 4.13 -9.35
CA LEU A 113 0.04 4.57 -9.14
C LEU A 113 0.90 4.43 -10.39
N GLU A 114 0.67 3.39 -11.21
CA GLU A 114 1.32 3.25 -12.52
C GLU A 114 0.90 4.40 -13.46
N ASN A 115 -0.37 4.79 -13.45
CA ASN A 115 -0.83 5.96 -14.21
C ASN A 115 -0.17 7.25 -13.70
N LEU A 116 -0.15 7.46 -12.38
CA LEU A 116 0.55 8.62 -11.79
C LEU A 116 2.02 8.66 -12.20
N ASN A 117 2.72 7.53 -12.17
CA ASN A 117 4.11 7.44 -12.61
C ASN A 117 4.30 7.78 -14.10
N GLN A 118 3.33 7.44 -14.96
CA GLN A 118 3.37 7.84 -16.38
C GLN A 118 3.17 9.34 -16.54
N ILE A 119 2.19 9.92 -15.85
CA ILE A 119 1.93 11.36 -15.88
C ILE A 119 3.14 12.15 -15.38
N THR A 120 3.72 11.73 -14.24
CA THR A 120 4.91 12.40 -13.71
C THR A 120 6.11 12.24 -14.65
N PHE A 121 6.29 11.10 -15.32
CA PHE A 121 7.32 10.99 -16.36
C PHE A 121 7.12 12.01 -17.50
N VAL A 122 5.88 12.18 -17.99
CA VAL A 122 5.57 13.17 -19.04
C VAL A 122 5.82 14.59 -18.57
N ILE A 123 5.31 14.95 -17.38
CA ILE A 123 5.54 16.26 -16.76
C ILE A 123 7.04 16.53 -16.59
N GLY A 124 7.80 15.55 -16.08
CA GLY A 124 9.23 15.69 -15.88
C GLY A 124 10.01 15.98 -17.16
N ASN A 125 9.56 15.47 -18.31
CA ASN A 125 10.16 15.79 -19.60
C ASN A 125 9.87 17.25 -20.03
N GLU A 126 8.70 17.79 -19.69
CA GLU A 126 8.37 19.21 -19.94
C GLU A 126 9.13 20.13 -18.97
N ILE A 127 9.28 19.75 -17.70
CA ILE A 127 9.95 20.55 -16.66
C ILE A 127 11.46 20.67 -16.88
N LYS A 128 12.10 19.66 -17.48
CA LYS A 128 13.57 19.55 -17.55
C LYS A 128 14.27 20.81 -18.08
N GLU A 129 13.68 21.44 -19.10
CA GLU A 129 14.24 22.63 -19.76
C GLU A 129 13.41 23.90 -19.46
N ALA A 130 12.43 23.81 -18.54
CA ALA A 130 11.50 24.88 -18.22
C ALA A 130 12.06 25.79 -17.11
N ASP A 131 11.77 27.08 -17.20
CA ASP A 131 11.96 28.03 -16.11
C ASP A 131 10.81 27.96 -15.07
N GLU A 132 10.93 28.74 -13.98
CA GLU A 132 9.96 28.69 -12.87
C GLU A 132 8.53 29.10 -13.29
N GLU A 133 8.38 30.07 -14.19
CA GLU A 133 7.07 30.51 -14.68
C GLU A 133 6.47 29.44 -15.60
N GLU A 134 7.28 28.85 -16.48
CA GLU A 134 6.87 27.75 -17.35
C GLU A 134 6.44 26.50 -16.55
N ILE A 135 7.08 26.19 -15.43
CA ILE A 135 6.70 25.09 -14.54
C ILE A 135 5.30 25.32 -13.94
N VAL A 136 4.97 26.55 -13.56
CA VAL A 136 3.62 26.90 -13.08
C VAL A 136 2.59 26.69 -14.18
N GLU A 137 2.88 27.09 -15.42
CA GLU A 137 1.99 26.87 -16.57
C GLU A 137 1.81 25.37 -16.89
N ILE A 138 2.87 24.57 -16.80
CA ILE A 138 2.79 23.09 -16.87
C ILE A 138 1.89 22.57 -15.74
N GLY A 139 2.05 23.09 -14.53
CA GLY A 139 1.22 22.74 -13.38
C GLY A 139 -0.26 23.01 -13.60
N LYS A 140 -0.60 24.16 -14.17
CA LYS A 140 -1.99 24.55 -14.55
C LYS A 140 -2.53 23.62 -15.63
N LYS A 141 -1.74 23.33 -16.66
CA LYS A 141 -2.09 22.41 -17.77
C LYS A 141 -2.48 21.02 -17.26
N TYR A 142 -1.73 20.45 -16.32
CA TYR A 142 -1.96 19.10 -15.81
C TYR A 142 -2.83 19.03 -14.54
N TYR A 143 -3.34 20.16 -14.04
CA TYR A 143 -4.08 20.23 -12.77
C TYR A 143 -5.28 19.28 -12.70
N ASN A 144 -6.14 19.29 -13.71
CA ASN A 144 -7.36 18.48 -13.71
C ASN A 144 -7.04 16.98 -13.71
N LEU A 145 -6.05 16.57 -14.50
CA LEU A 145 -5.61 15.19 -14.61
C LEU A 145 -5.03 14.69 -13.27
N LEU A 146 -4.15 15.48 -12.64
CA LEU A 146 -3.59 15.15 -11.34
C LEU A 146 -4.66 15.14 -10.23
N SER A 147 -5.63 16.05 -10.30
CA SER A 147 -6.77 16.09 -9.37
C SER A 147 -7.69 14.87 -9.48
N GLU A 148 -7.90 14.37 -10.70
CA GLU A 148 -8.64 13.14 -10.95
C GLU A 148 -7.88 11.92 -10.42
N ILE A 149 -6.58 11.81 -10.74
CA ILE A 149 -5.73 10.73 -10.23
C ILE A 149 -5.71 10.72 -8.71
N ARG A 150 -5.58 11.89 -8.06
CA ARG A 150 -5.66 12.02 -6.60
C ARG A 150 -6.98 11.50 -6.07
N PHE A 151 -8.10 11.90 -6.67
CA PHE A 151 -9.43 11.47 -6.22
C PHE A 151 -9.59 9.94 -6.32
N ASN A 152 -9.16 9.37 -7.45
CA ASN A 152 -9.18 7.92 -7.66
C ASN A 152 -8.26 7.19 -6.67
N LEU A 153 -7.06 7.72 -6.44
CA LEU A 153 -6.11 7.17 -5.48
C LEU A 153 -6.68 7.20 -4.07
N GLU A 154 -7.27 8.31 -3.63
CA GLU A 154 -7.88 8.44 -2.30
C GLU A 154 -9.00 7.43 -2.09
N ASN A 155 -9.88 7.24 -3.07
CA ASN A 155 -10.95 6.24 -2.99
C ASN A 155 -10.40 4.81 -2.97
N SER A 156 -9.39 4.53 -3.80
CA SER A 156 -8.73 3.22 -3.82
C SER A 156 -8.03 2.90 -2.51
N VAL A 157 -7.36 3.88 -1.89
CA VAL A 157 -6.73 3.74 -0.58
C VAL A 157 -7.77 3.46 0.50
N LYS A 158 -8.90 4.18 0.51
CA LYS A 158 -10.01 3.92 1.46
C LYS A 158 -10.55 2.49 1.33
N GLU A 159 -10.77 2.04 0.10
CA GLU A 159 -11.25 0.68 -0.17
C GLU A 159 -10.20 -0.38 0.23
N GLY A 160 -8.92 -0.10 -0.04
CA GLY A 160 -7.80 -0.95 0.34
C GLY A 160 -7.66 -1.11 1.85
N LEU A 161 -7.80 0.00 2.60
CA LEU A 161 -7.84 0.03 4.06
C LEU A 161 -9.03 -0.76 4.61
N TYR A 162 -10.22 -0.59 4.03
CA TYR A 162 -11.42 -1.36 4.40
C TYR A 162 -11.21 -2.88 4.21
N ASN A 163 -10.46 -3.27 3.17
CA ASN A 163 -10.18 -4.67 2.81
C ASN A 163 -8.79 -5.17 3.25
N LEU A 164 -8.18 -4.58 4.28
CA LEU A 164 -6.86 -5.01 4.79
C LEU A 164 -6.82 -6.50 5.16
N HIS A 165 -7.93 -7.00 5.72
CA HIS A 165 -8.09 -8.40 6.10
C HIS A 165 -8.10 -9.37 4.89
N ASN A 166 -8.37 -8.89 3.68
CA ASN A 166 -8.45 -9.74 2.50
C ASN A 166 -7.08 -10.01 1.85
N VAL A 167 -6.17 -10.62 2.62
CA VAL A 167 -4.77 -10.89 2.23
C VAL A 167 -4.68 -11.77 0.98
N LYS A 168 -5.54 -12.79 0.87
CA LYS A 168 -5.52 -13.73 -0.26
C LYS A 168 -5.80 -13.03 -1.60
N LYS A 169 -6.72 -12.07 -1.61
CA LYS A 169 -7.02 -11.28 -2.81
C LYS A 169 -5.86 -10.36 -3.17
N ALA A 170 -5.26 -9.70 -2.17
CA ALA A 170 -4.19 -8.74 -2.37
C ALA A 170 -2.88 -9.37 -2.85
N LEU A 171 -2.49 -10.53 -2.31
CA LEU A 171 -1.26 -11.24 -2.69
C LEU A 171 -1.46 -12.21 -3.85
N LYS A 172 -2.53 -12.07 -4.62
CA LYS A 172 -2.80 -12.94 -5.76
C LYS A 172 -1.83 -12.61 -6.89
N ILE A 173 -1.11 -13.62 -7.36
CA ILE A 173 -0.17 -13.46 -8.48
C ILE A 173 -0.94 -13.04 -9.75
N LYS A 174 -0.56 -11.89 -10.34
CA LYS A 174 -1.08 -11.42 -11.64
C LYS A 174 -0.72 -12.43 -12.74
N LYS A 175 -1.73 -12.93 -13.47
CA LYS A 175 -1.58 -14.01 -14.47
C LYS A 175 -1.24 -13.53 -15.89
N ASP A 176 -1.51 -12.27 -16.21
CA ASP A 176 -1.22 -11.69 -17.53
C ASP A 176 -0.24 -10.52 -17.40
N ARG A 177 0.82 -10.55 -18.21
CA ARG A 177 1.68 -9.39 -18.45
C ARG A 177 1.46 -8.93 -19.89
N LYS A 178 0.72 -7.83 -20.07
CA LYS A 178 0.95 -7.02 -21.28
C LYS A 178 2.36 -6.42 -21.14
N VAL A 179 3.18 -6.55 -22.17
CA VAL A 179 4.49 -5.91 -22.24
C VAL A 179 4.28 -4.41 -22.06
N ARG A 180 4.99 -3.79 -21.10
CA ARG A 180 4.89 -2.35 -20.86
C ARG A 180 5.50 -1.62 -22.04
N VAL A 181 4.72 -0.76 -22.69
CA VAL A 181 5.19 0.15 -23.73
C VAL A 181 5.03 1.57 -23.19
N LEU A 182 6.15 2.26 -22.99
CA LEU A 182 6.15 3.67 -22.60
C LEU A 182 5.72 4.50 -23.81
N HIS A 183 4.59 5.18 -23.70
CA HIS A 183 4.14 6.13 -24.72
C HIS A 183 4.60 7.53 -24.28
N SER A 184 5.32 8.23 -25.16
CA SER A 184 5.85 9.58 -24.89
C SER A 184 4.80 10.69 -25.05
N ARG A 185 3.54 10.34 -25.35
CA ARG A 185 2.43 11.27 -25.50
C ARG A 185 1.20 10.73 -24.81
N ILE A 186 0.58 11.60 -24.03
CA ILE A 186 -0.74 11.41 -23.42
C ILE A 186 -1.56 12.58 -23.94
N ASP A 187 -2.70 12.30 -24.56
CA ASP A 187 -3.62 13.34 -25.01
C ASP A 187 -4.25 13.96 -23.74
N VAL A 188 -3.91 15.23 -23.47
CA VAL A 188 -4.35 16.01 -22.30
C VAL A 188 -5.57 16.85 -22.66
#